data_AF-A0A9C9MHB4-F1
#
_entry.id   AF-A0A9C9MHB4-F1
#
_cell.length_a   1.000
_cell.length_b   1.000
_cell.length_c   1.000
_cell.angle_alpha   90.00
_cell.angle_beta   90.00
_cell.angle_gamma   90.00
#
_symmetry.space_group_name_H-M   'P 1'
#
loop_
_entity.id
_entity.type
_entity.pdbx_description
1 polymer ?
#
loop_
_entity_poly.entity_id
_entity_poly.type
_entity_poly.pdbx_seq_one_letter_code
_entity_poly.pdbx_strand_id
1 'polypeptide(L)'
;MVLTNITALRLALALMVGAVLIATGCSGGSAVEDISKSQQVAHNPRTDGMRQLMLHFNGLDDLGDDYVYEGWFIVDGAPYSTGRFSAEPGGKPFNARFDVNEEMADNASLFVLTIEPAVGDDPAPAATHILAGPFKGASARLGVGHGAALGSDFSEATGEFLLATPSTGDPADDYNLGIWWVDPGAGPGPSLHLPTLPAGWAYEGWAVVGGTPYSTGRFLDAGMTDSDGAGPTSGPFPGPPFPGQDFIDPPLDLLGGTAVITVEPEPDNSAAPFTLKPLVGPIPEDLPVGTLSPMDNNARATNPTGIATIVGP
;
A
#
# COMPACT_ATOMS: atom_id res chain seq x y z
N MET A 1 54.59 4.32 2.97
CA MET A 1 55.06 5.57 3.64
C MET A 1 53.82 6.46 3.76
N VAL A 2 52.88 6.18 4.68
CA VAL A 2 52.85 6.60 6.10
C VAL A 2 53.20 8.08 6.25
N LEU A 3 52.20 8.95 6.43
CA LEU A 3 51.95 9.68 7.69
C LEU A 3 50.75 10.65 7.57
N THR A 4 49.81 10.43 8.48
CA THR A 4 48.82 11.37 9.03
C THR A 4 49.44 12.68 9.53
N ASN A 5 48.68 13.79 9.52
CA ASN A 5 48.64 14.71 10.67
C ASN A 5 47.45 15.68 10.66
N ILE A 6 47.00 15.95 11.89
CA ILE A 6 45.77 16.61 12.33
C ILE A 6 46.10 18.03 12.87
N THR A 7 45.06 18.88 12.96
CA THR A 7 44.89 20.10 13.80
C THR A 7 45.65 21.40 13.47
N ALA A 8 44.93 22.53 13.36
CA ALA A 8 44.65 23.41 14.51
C ALA A 8 43.80 24.65 14.12
N LEU A 9 43.06 25.14 15.12
CA LEU A 9 42.07 26.21 15.15
C LEU A 9 42.70 27.55 15.62
N ARG A 10 42.12 28.69 15.18
CA ARG A 10 41.84 29.98 15.90
C ARG A 10 42.33 31.28 15.24
N LEU A 11 41.42 32.26 15.12
CA LEU A 11 41.49 33.74 15.39
C LEU A 11 40.26 34.41 14.71
N ALA A 12 39.65 35.54 15.09
CA ALA A 12 39.50 36.41 16.27
C ALA A 12 38.59 37.62 15.87
N LEU A 13 38.29 38.52 16.84
CA LEU A 13 37.76 39.91 16.74
C LEU A 13 36.22 40.09 16.65
N ALA A 14 35.56 41.10 17.24
CA ALA A 14 36.01 42.35 17.88
C ALA A 14 34.97 42.91 18.89
N LEU A 15 35.44 43.85 19.71
CA LEU A 15 34.81 44.59 20.81
C LEU A 15 34.07 45.86 20.31
N MET A 16 33.04 46.36 21.03
CA MET A 16 32.70 47.80 21.09
C MET A 16 31.85 48.13 22.32
N VAL A 17 31.97 49.39 22.75
CA VAL A 17 31.87 49.92 24.12
C VAL A 17 30.70 50.90 24.26
N GLY A 18 30.13 50.99 25.46
CA GLY A 18 29.85 52.30 26.10
C GLY A 18 28.39 52.68 26.36
N ALA A 19 28.01 52.85 27.64
CA ALA A 19 27.74 54.16 28.25
C ALA A 19 27.26 54.00 29.72
N VAL A 20 27.75 54.88 30.58
CA VAL A 20 27.46 55.01 32.02
C VAL A 20 26.52 56.19 32.22
N LEU A 21 25.56 56.11 33.15
CA LEU A 21 25.05 57.30 33.86
C LEU A 21 24.64 56.93 35.30
N ILE A 22 25.13 57.75 36.25
CA ILE A 22 24.94 57.63 37.69
C ILE A 22 23.87 58.63 38.14
N ALA A 23 23.00 58.26 39.09
CA ALA A 23 22.40 59.20 40.03
C ALA A 23 22.02 58.48 41.35
N THR A 24 22.46 59.07 42.47
CA THR A 24 22.18 58.69 43.86
C THR A 24 21.05 59.56 44.45
N GLY A 25 20.28 59.04 45.42
CA GLY A 25 19.44 59.87 46.30
C GLY A 25 18.33 59.12 47.07
N CYS A 26 18.40 59.16 48.41
CA CYS A 26 17.47 58.58 49.38
C CYS A 26 16.14 59.35 49.55
N SER A 27 15.05 58.67 49.94
CA SER A 27 14.17 59.03 51.08
C SER A 27 13.00 58.03 51.21
N GLY A 28 12.55 57.77 52.43
CA GLY A 28 11.63 56.68 52.77
C GLY A 28 10.14 56.99 52.73
N GLY A 29 9.34 55.97 53.04
CA GLY A 29 7.91 56.09 53.31
C GLY A 29 7.16 54.77 53.10
N SER A 30 6.61 54.20 54.17
CA SER A 30 5.72 53.04 54.16
C SER A 30 4.45 53.27 53.35
N ALA A 31 4.01 52.26 52.60
CA ALA A 31 2.59 51.94 52.46
C ALA A 31 2.45 50.48 52.00
N VAL A 32 1.51 49.80 52.65
CA VAL A 32 1.06 48.43 52.40
C VAL A 32 0.33 48.39 51.06
N GLU A 33 0.67 47.43 50.18
CA GLU A 33 -0.23 47.06 49.08
C GLU A 33 -0.42 45.56 48.97
N ASP A 34 -1.66 45.27 48.60
CA ASP A 34 -2.43 44.06 48.70
C ASP A 34 -2.09 43.02 47.62
N ILE A 35 -2.22 41.76 48.03
CA ILE A 35 -2.69 40.59 47.29
C ILE A 35 -2.82 40.72 45.75
N SER A 36 -1.92 40.05 45.03
CA SER A 36 -2.25 38.84 44.25
C SER A 36 -1.02 38.38 43.48
N LYS A 37 -0.43 37.27 43.92
CA LYS A 37 0.47 36.52 43.05
C LYS A 37 -0.41 35.98 41.92
N SER A 38 -0.28 36.57 40.73
CA SER A 38 -0.73 35.99 39.48
C SER A 38 -0.05 34.63 39.32
N GLN A 39 -0.74 33.59 39.77
CA GLN A 39 -0.43 32.22 39.42
C GLN A 39 -0.83 32.08 37.94
N GLN A 40 0.05 32.53 37.04
CA GLN A 40 0.00 32.09 35.65
C GLN A 40 0.22 30.58 35.69
N VAL A 41 -0.87 29.83 35.66
CA VAL A 41 -0.87 28.43 35.25
C VAL A 41 -0.27 28.44 33.86
N ALA A 42 0.92 27.87 33.72
CA ALA A 42 1.51 27.63 32.42
C ALA A 42 0.55 26.72 31.65
N HIS A 43 -0.22 27.32 30.74
CA HIS A 43 -0.96 26.59 29.73
C HIS A 43 0.09 25.88 28.87
N ASN A 44 0.23 24.57 29.08
CA ASN A 44 0.94 23.71 28.15
C ASN A 44 0.15 23.79 26.83
N PRO A 45 0.71 24.30 25.71
CA PRO A 45 -0.08 24.47 24.49
C PRO A 45 -0.22 23.11 23.81
N ARG A 46 -1.08 22.25 24.36
CA ARG A 46 -1.88 21.38 23.49
C ARG A 46 -2.93 22.30 22.89
N THR A 47 -2.96 22.40 21.58
CA THR A 47 -4.01 23.10 20.85
C THR A 47 -5.37 22.55 21.31
N ASP A 48 -6.14 23.39 22.00
CA ASP A 48 -7.53 23.11 22.38
C ASP A 48 -8.30 22.60 21.14
N GLY A 49 -9.02 21.48 21.26
CA GLY A 49 -9.79 20.87 20.17
C GLY A 49 -9.06 19.91 19.23
N MET A 50 -7.86 19.43 19.57
CA MET A 50 -7.13 18.40 18.81
C MET A 50 -6.86 17.14 19.64
N ARG A 51 -6.84 15.99 18.96
CA ARG A 51 -6.43 14.69 19.50
C ARG A 51 -5.32 14.08 18.68
N GLN A 52 -4.63 13.09 19.25
CA GLN A 52 -3.61 12.35 18.53
C GLN A 52 -4.19 11.04 17.97
N LEU A 53 -4.07 10.85 16.66
CA LEU A 53 -4.26 9.57 16.00
C LEU A 53 -2.91 8.87 15.87
N MET A 54 -2.81 7.66 16.40
CA MET A 54 -1.67 6.77 16.21
C MET A 54 -2.08 5.64 15.25
N LEU A 55 -1.31 5.48 14.17
CA LEU A 55 -1.47 4.40 13.21
C LEU A 55 -0.30 3.44 13.31
N HIS A 56 -0.60 2.15 13.31
CA HIS A 56 0.38 1.07 13.19
C HIS A 56 -0.03 0.17 12.04
N PHE A 57 0.83 -0.03 11.06
CA PHE A 57 0.58 -0.88 9.89
C PHE A 57 1.64 -1.95 9.73
N ASN A 58 1.28 -3.03 9.06
CA ASN A 58 2.18 -4.08 8.61
C ASN A 58 1.79 -4.48 7.18
N GLY A 59 2.78 -4.65 6.29
CA GLY A 59 2.56 -5.10 4.91
C GLY A 59 2.16 -4.02 3.90
N LEU A 60 2.11 -2.74 4.30
CA LEU A 60 1.98 -1.64 3.34
C LEU A 60 3.33 -1.37 2.70
N ASP A 61 3.38 -1.36 1.37
CA ASP A 61 4.59 -1.13 0.60
C ASP A 61 4.65 0.31 0.06
N ASP A 62 5.84 0.70 -0.41
CA ASP A 62 6.04 1.98 -1.10
C ASP A 62 5.19 2.04 -2.38
N LEU A 63 4.52 3.17 -2.59
CA LEU A 63 3.65 3.42 -3.74
C LEU A 63 4.35 4.23 -4.84
N GLY A 64 5.61 4.63 -4.61
CA GLY A 64 6.35 5.53 -5.48
C GLY A 64 5.92 6.99 -5.33
N ASP A 65 6.35 7.83 -6.28
CA ASP A 65 6.20 9.29 -6.17
C ASP A 65 4.80 9.80 -6.57
N ASP A 66 4.03 9.00 -7.32
CA ASP A 66 2.75 9.41 -7.90
C ASP A 66 1.56 9.19 -6.95
N TYR A 67 1.72 8.36 -5.92
CA TYR A 67 0.64 7.99 -4.99
C TYR A 67 1.10 7.98 -3.53
N VAL A 68 0.15 8.22 -2.63
CA VAL A 68 0.34 8.22 -1.17
C VAL A 68 -0.80 7.49 -0.48
N TYR A 69 -0.60 7.06 0.75
CA TYR A 69 -1.69 6.60 1.59
C TYR A 69 -2.39 7.79 2.26
N GLU A 70 -3.71 7.74 2.38
CA GLU A 70 -4.48 8.69 3.17
C GLU A 70 -5.45 7.96 4.12
N GLY A 71 -5.44 8.40 5.38
CA GLY A 71 -6.37 7.91 6.39
C GLY A 71 -7.61 8.76 6.50
N TRP A 72 -8.77 8.15 6.71
CA TRP A 72 -10.05 8.82 6.81
C TRP A 72 -10.82 8.34 8.04
N PHE A 73 -11.36 9.29 8.81
CA PHE A 73 -12.47 9.01 9.72
C PHE A 73 -13.79 9.09 8.97
N ILE A 74 -14.67 8.12 9.22
CA ILE A 74 -16.06 8.23 8.77
C ILE A 74 -16.94 8.64 9.94
N VAL A 75 -17.47 9.86 9.87
CA VAL A 75 -18.34 10.48 10.88
C VAL A 75 -19.70 10.69 10.24
N ASP A 76 -20.74 10.06 10.78
CA ASP A 76 -22.10 10.10 10.23
C ASP A 76 -22.19 9.80 8.72
N GLY A 77 -21.30 8.92 8.23
CA GLY A 77 -21.21 8.53 6.83
C GLY A 77 -20.37 9.46 5.93
N ALA A 78 -19.89 10.59 6.45
CA ALA A 78 -19.02 11.51 5.72
C ALA A 78 -17.52 11.25 6.03
N PRO A 79 -16.64 11.27 5.01
CA PRO A 79 -15.21 11.08 5.19
C PRO A 79 -14.51 12.38 5.64
N TYR A 80 -13.59 12.26 6.58
CA TYR A 80 -12.73 13.33 7.07
C TYR A 80 -11.28 12.86 7.05
N SER A 81 -10.43 13.55 6.28
CA SER A 81 -9.01 13.22 6.22
C SER A 81 -8.35 13.34 7.59
N THR A 82 -7.48 12.38 7.88
CA THR A 82 -6.66 12.31 9.09
C THR A 82 -5.17 12.52 8.79
N GLY A 83 -4.81 12.73 7.52
CA GLY A 83 -3.46 12.95 7.06
C GLY A 83 -2.97 11.91 6.05
N ARG A 84 -1.92 12.31 5.32
CA ARG A 84 -1.27 11.56 4.24
C ARG A 84 0.12 11.09 4.64
N PHE A 85 0.55 9.95 4.12
CA PHE A 85 1.90 9.41 4.34
C PHE A 85 2.33 8.45 3.22
N SER A 86 3.64 8.23 3.11
CA SER A 86 4.23 7.17 2.29
C SER A 86 4.79 6.07 3.20
N ALA A 87 4.68 4.81 2.77
CA ALA A 87 5.32 3.69 3.45
C ALA A 87 6.76 3.51 2.97
N GLU A 88 7.56 2.75 3.71
CA GLU A 88 8.91 2.37 3.27
C GLU A 88 8.87 1.07 2.46
N PRO A 89 9.82 0.86 1.52
CA PRO A 89 9.90 -0.35 0.73
C PRO A 89 10.00 -1.64 1.57
N GLY A 90 9.32 -2.68 1.10
CA GLY A 90 9.38 -4.05 1.62
C GLY A 90 8.36 -4.38 2.71
N GLY A 91 7.26 -3.62 2.80
CA GLY A 91 6.12 -4.00 3.64
C GLY A 91 6.39 -4.00 5.15
N LYS A 92 7.42 -3.28 5.60
CA LYS A 92 7.86 -3.30 7.01
C LYS A 92 6.83 -2.67 7.94
N PRO A 93 6.81 -3.06 9.23
CA PRO A 93 5.97 -2.39 10.21
C PRO A 93 6.23 -0.88 10.25
N PHE A 94 5.18 -0.09 10.10
CA PHE A 94 5.24 1.36 9.99
C PHE A 94 4.33 2.01 11.04
N ASN A 95 4.78 3.14 11.60
CA ASN A 95 3.99 3.94 12.53
C ASN A 95 3.84 5.36 12.02
N ALA A 96 2.63 5.90 12.05
CA ALA A 96 2.36 7.31 11.81
C ALA A 96 1.62 7.94 12.98
N ARG A 97 1.76 9.26 13.12
CA ARG A 97 1.04 10.05 14.11
C ARG A 97 0.52 11.32 13.46
N PHE A 98 -0.73 11.63 13.73
CA PHE A 98 -1.40 12.81 13.20
C PHE A 98 -2.15 13.51 14.33
N ASP A 99 -2.14 14.85 14.30
CA ASP A 99 -3.05 15.64 15.10
C ASP A 99 -4.36 15.78 14.31
N VAL A 100 -5.45 15.30 14.88
CA VAL A 100 -6.78 15.25 14.28
C VAL A 100 -7.76 16.09 15.08
N ASN A 101 -8.79 16.62 14.42
CA ASN A 101 -9.83 17.37 15.11
C ASN A 101 -10.54 16.48 16.16
N GLU A 102 -10.73 17.01 17.37
CA GLU A 102 -11.31 16.27 18.49
C GLU A 102 -12.75 15.83 18.23
N GLU A 103 -13.59 16.71 17.68
CA GLU A 103 -15.00 16.42 17.37
C GLU A 103 -15.12 15.29 16.33
N MET A 104 -14.29 15.33 15.28
CA MET A 104 -14.26 14.24 14.29
C MET A 104 -13.76 12.94 14.92
N ALA A 105 -12.73 13.00 15.76
CA ALA A 105 -12.20 11.84 16.45
C ALA A 105 -13.21 11.23 17.45
N ASP A 106 -14.06 12.04 18.09
CA ASP A 106 -15.08 11.57 19.05
C ASP A 106 -16.24 10.87 18.37
N ASN A 107 -16.58 11.30 17.16
CA ASN A 107 -17.75 10.81 16.44
C ASN A 107 -17.37 9.82 15.31
N ALA A 108 -16.09 9.51 15.14
CA ALA A 108 -15.62 8.55 14.13
C ALA A 108 -16.15 7.14 14.41
N SER A 109 -16.91 6.61 13.47
CA SER A 109 -17.46 5.24 13.52
C SER A 109 -16.56 4.21 12.86
N LEU A 110 -15.79 4.64 11.86
CA LEU A 110 -14.94 3.81 11.01
C LEU A 110 -13.64 4.54 10.70
N PHE A 111 -12.56 3.78 10.57
CA PHE A 111 -11.34 4.23 9.92
C PHE A 111 -11.21 3.53 8.56
N VAL A 112 -10.84 4.29 7.53
CA VAL A 112 -10.57 3.83 6.17
C VAL A 112 -9.19 4.32 5.75
N LEU A 113 -8.43 3.48 5.07
CA LEU A 113 -7.17 3.83 4.40
C LEU A 113 -7.36 3.66 2.90
N THR A 114 -7.00 4.68 2.14
CA THR A 114 -7.03 4.68 0.66
C THR A 114 -5.63 4.90 0.08
N ILE A 115 -5.48 4.58 -1.21
CA ILE A 115 -4.35 4.97 -2.04
C ILE A 115 -4.80 6.17 -2.89
N GLU A 116 -4.15 7.32 -2.72
CA GLU A 116 -4.54 8.59 -3.32
C GLU A 116 -3.45 9.11 -4.26
N PRO A 117 -3.81 9.84 -5.33
CA PRO A 117 -2.83 10.60 -6.10
C PRO A 117 -2.04 11.58 -5.20
N ALA A 118 -0.73 11.63 -5.37
CA ALA A 118 0.15 12.54 -4.64
C ALA A 118 -0.09 14.01 -5.01
N VAL A 119 -0.60 14.27 -6.23
CA VAL A 119 -0.90 15.59 -6.78
C VAL A 119 -2.28 15.62 -7.43
N GLY A 120 -2.93 16.78 -7.41
CA GLY A 120 -4.25 16.95 -8.03
C GLY A 120 -5.39 16.29 -7.27
N ASP A 121 -5.24 16.21 -5.96
CA ASP A 121 -6.13 15.51 -5.04
C ASP A 121 -7.58 16.02 -5.01
N ASP A 122 -8.52 15.10 -4.73
CA ASP A 122 -9.93 15.37 -4.50
C ASP A 122 -10.20 15.39 -2.98
N PRO A 123 -11.01 16.33 -2.46
CA PRO A 123 -11.39 16.30 -1.04
C PRO A 123 -12.14 15.03 -0.59
N ALA A 124 -12.63 14.20 -1.52
CA ALA A 124 -13.22 12.88 -1.24
C ALA A 124 -12.21 11.74 -1.46
N PRO A 125 -12.33 10.61 -0.71
CA PRO A 125 -11.44 9.47 -0.89
C PRO A 125 -11.54 8.85 -2.30
N ALA A 126 -10.41 8.45 -2.87
CA ALA A 126 -10.36 7.63 -4.09
C ALA A 126 -11.02 6.26 -3.89
N ALA A 127 -11.40 5.61 -4.99
CA ALA A 127 -12.06 4.30 -4.97
C ALA A 127 -11.17 3.18 -4.39
N THR A 128 -9.86 3.32 -4.47
CA THR A 128 -8.77 2.42 -4.00
C THR A 128 -8.68 2.30 -2.48
N HIS A 129 -9.73 1.78 -1.84
CA HIS A 129 -9.74 1.51 -0.40
C HIS A 129 -8.99 0.22 -0.08
N ILE A 130 -7.93 0.28 0.73
CA ILE A 130 -7.06 -0.87 1.02
C ILE A 130 -7.30 -1.49 2.40
N LEU A 131 -7.53 -0.67 3.44
CA LEU A 131 -7.75 -1.16 4.80
C LEU A 131 -8.92 -0.41 5.44
N ALA A 132 -9.79 -1.12 6.14
CA ALA A 132 -10.81 -0.47 6.94
C ALA A 132 -11.15 -1.27 8.20
N GLY A 133 -11.76 -0.60 9.18
CA GLY A 133 -12.26 -1.25 10.38
C GLY A 133 -13.00 -0.30 11.33
N PRO A 134 -14.03 -0.80 12.04
CA PRO A 134 -14.84 0.02 12.93
C PRO A 134 -14.08 0.34 14.21
N PHE A 135 -14.32 1.54 14.75
CA PHE A 135 -13.85 1.89 16.09
C PHE A 135 -14.63 1.09 17.14
N LYS A 136 -13.89 0.49 18.07
CA LYS A 136 -14.41 -0.15 19.28
C LYS A 136 -13.75 0.54 20.47
N GLY A 137 -14.46 1.51 21.04
CA GLY A 137 -13.82 2.51 21.90
C GLY A 137 -12.85 3.35 21.07
N ALA A 138 -11.63 3.57 21.56
CA ALA A 138 -10.67 4.43 20.89
C ALA A 138 -9.81 3.73 19.82
N SER A 139 -10.03 2.44 19.54
CA SER A 139 -9.20 1.67 18.61
C SER A 139 -10.01 0.97 17.52
N ALA A 140 -9.47 0.93 16.31
CA ALA A 140 -9.98 0.16 15.17
C ALA A 140 -8.91 -0.83 14.69
N ARG A 141 -9.30 -2.09 14.47
CA ARG A 141 -8.46 -3.10 13.80
C ARG A 141 -8.79 -3.09 12.32
N LEU A 142 -7.78 -2.89 11.49
CA LEU A 142 -7.92 -2.64 10.07
C LEU A 142 -7.49 -3.86 9.27
N GLY A 143 -8.26 -4.19 8.24
CA GLY A 143 -7.94 -5.27 7.32
C GLY A 143 -8.59 -5.06 5.96
N VAL A 144 -8.06 -5.75 4.95
CA VAL A 144 -8.58 -5.73 3.58
C VAL A 144 -10.00 -6.28 3.48
N GLY A 145 -10.36 -7.26 4.34
CA GLY A 145 -11.66 -7.94 4.29
C GLY A 145 -12.85 -7.13 4.80
N HIS A 146 -12.63 -5.91 5.30
CA HIS A 146 -13.74 -5.05 5.69
C HIS A 146 -14.50 -4.56 4.46
N GLY A 147 -15.84 -4.45 4.52
CA GLY A 147 -16.68 -4.06 3.38
C GLY A 147 -16.49 -2.62 2.88
N ALA A 148 -15.76 -1.80 3.63
CA ALA A 148 -15.32 -0.46 3.21
C ALA A 148 -13.85 -0.46 2.71
N ALA A 149 -13.27 -1.63 2.49
CA ALA A 149 -12.00 -1.86 1.83
C ALA A 149 -12.25 -2.81 0.65
N LEU A 150 -11.51 -3.91 0.54
CA LEU A 150 -11.66 -4.91 -0.52
C LEU A 150 -12.88 -5.83 -0.32
N GLY A 151 -13.49 -5.86 0.88
CA GLY A 151 -14.66 -6.70 1.18
C GLY A 151 -14.38 -8.20 1.19
N SER A 152 -13.13 -8.61 0.98
CA SER A 152 -12.63 -9.98 1.07
C SER A 152 -11.22 -9.99 1.63
N ASP A 153 -10.88 -11.01 2.42
CA ASP A 153 -9.51 -11.30 2.81
C ASP A 153 -8.84 -12.33 1.88
N PHE A 154 -9.54 -12.75 0.84
CA PHE A 154 -9.10 -13.72 -0.17
C PHE A 154 -8.70 -15.09 0.41
N SER A 155 -9.08 -15.42 1.65
CA SER A 155 -8.76 -16.71 2.27
C SER A 155 -9.37 -17.92 1.56
N GLU A 156 -10.46 -17.70 0.83
CA GLU A 156 -11.16 -18.72 0.03
C GLU A 156 -10.79 -18.67 -1.47
N ALA A 157 -9.82 -17.84 -1.86
CA ALA A 157 -9.35 -17.81 -3.25
C ALA A 157 -8.62 -19.12 -3.60
N THR A 158 -8.93 -19.67 -4.76
CA THR A 158 -8.26 -20.87 -5.30
C THR A 158 -7.98 -20.69 -6.79
N GLY A 159 -7.00 -21.41 -7.31
CA GLY A 159 -6.66 -21.34 -8.72
C GLY A 159 -5.78 -22.48 -9.17
N GLU A 160 -5.85 -22.77 -10.46
CA GLU A 160 -4.90 -23.61 -11.17
C GLU A 160 -4.42 -22.86 -12.42
N PHE A 161 -3.25 -23.21 -12.94
CA PHE A 161 -2.76 -22.73 -14.23
C PHE A 161 -2.31 -23.92 -15.08
N LEU A 162 -2.17 -23.72 -16.38
CA LEU A 162 -1.46 -24.64 -17.26
C LEU A 162 -0.48 -23.87 -18.12
N LEU A 163 0.55 -24.57 -18.63
CA LEU A 163 1.43 -24.02 -19.65
C LEU A 163 0.93 -24.45 -21.04
N ALA A 164 0.70 -23.46 -21.90
CA ALA A 164 0.29 -23.65 -23.29
C ALA A 164 0.51 -22.39 -24.11
N THR A 165 0.55 -22.57 -25.43
CA THR A 165 0.79 -21.54 -26.46
C THR A 165 -0.30 -21.57 -27.54
N PRO A 166 -1.56 -21.31 -27.19
CA PRO A 166 -2.69 -21.32 -28.13
C PRO A 166 -2.47 -20.41 -29.36
N SER A 167 -1.60 -19.39 -29.28
CA SER A 167 -1.32 -18.46 -30.37
C SER A 167 -0.39 -18.99 -31.47
N THR A 168 0.29 -20.13 -31.31
CA THR A 168 1.29 -20.64 -32.29
C THR A 168 0.82 -21.85 -33.10
N GLY A 169 -0.14 -22.62 -32.58
CA GLY A 169 -0.68 -23.80 -33.27
C GLY A 169 0.21 -25.05 -33.22
N ASP A 170 1.31 -25.03 -32.47
CA ASP A 170 2.19 -26.18 -32.23
C ASP A 170 2.37 -26.47 -30.72
N PRO A 171 1.31 -26.93 -30.03
CA PRO A 171 1.21 -26.90 -28.58
C PRO A 171 2.12 -27.88 -27.83
N ALA A 172 2.98 -28.64 -28.52
CA ALA A 172 3.85 -29.64 -27.89
C ALA A 172 5.29 -29.14 -27.70
N ASP A 173 5.81 -28.37 -28.66
CA ASP A 173 7.23 -28.00 -28.70
C ASP A 173 7.52 -26.66 -28.00
N ASP A 174 6.51 -25.80 -27.82
CA ASP A 174 6.64 -24.47 -27.22
C ASP A 174 5.69 -24.22 -26.03
N TYR A 175 5.00 -25.24 -25.51
CA TYR A 175 3.97 -25.09 -24.46
C TYR A 175 4.45 -24.32 -23.23
N ASN A 176 5.73 -24.43 -22.88
CA ASN A 176 6.39 -23.77 -21.76
C ASN A 176 6.61 -22.27 -21.98
N LEU A 177 6.28 -21.74 -23.16
CA LEU A 177 6.37 -20.33 -23.50
C LEU A 177 5.05 -19.59 -23.30
N GLY A 178 4.05 -20.16 -22.64
CA GLY A 178 2.82 -19.45 -22.31
C GLY A 178 2.14 -20.02 -21.08
N ILE A 179 1.35 -19.20 -20.42
CA ILE A 179 0.64 -19.55 -19.18
C ILE A 179 -0.80 -19.06 -19.24
N TRP A 180 -1.73 -19.91 -18.86
CA TRP A 180 -3.17 -19.63 -18.93
C TRP A 180 -3.91 -20.14 -17.69
N TRP A 181 -4.88 -19.34 -17.23
CA TRP A 181 -5.77 -19.68 -16.12
C TRP A 181 -7.11 -20.21 -16.64
N VAL A 182 -7.02 -21.33 -17.35
CA VAL A 182 -8.15 -22.01 -17.99
C VAL A 182 -8.12 -23.50 -17.66
N ASP A 183 -9.27 -24.07 -17.31
CA ASP A 183 -9.50 -25.51 -17.28
C ASP A 183 -10.06 -25.96 -18.63
N PRO A 184 -9.33 -26.75 -19.44
CA PRO A 184 -9.79 -27.20 -20.74
C PRO A 184 -10.83 -28.36 -20.69
N GLY A 185 -11.18 -28.90 -19.51
CA GLY A 185 -12.03 -30.08 -19.35
C GLY A 185 -13.47 -29.90 -19.85
N ALA A 186 -13.93 -30.76 -20.78
CA ALA A 186 -15.29 -30.84 -21.36
C ALA A 186 -15.91 -29.54 -21.96
N GLY A 187 -15.22 -28.42 -21.84
CA GLY A 187 -15.55 -27.09 -22.32
C GLY A 187 -14.67 -26.10 -21.56
N PRO A 188 -13.81 -25.31 -22.23
CA PRO A 188 -12.85 -24.47 -21.52
C PRO A 188 -13.59 -23.48 -20.61
N GLY A 189 -13.18 -23.42 -19.34
CA GLY A 189 -13.71 -22.54 -18.32
C GLY A 189 -12.61 -21.92 -17.47
N PRO A 190 -12.92 -20.92 -16.64
CA PRO A 190 -11.92 -20.32 -15.76
C PRO A 190 -11.44 -21.35 -14.72
N SER A 191 -10.13 -21.42 -14.49
CA SER A 191 -9.55 -22.21 -13.40
C SER A 191 -9.38 -21.41 -12.11
N LEU A 192 -9.64 -20.11 -12.14
CA LEU A 192 -9.57 -19.21 -11.00
C LEU A 192 -10.94 -19.05 -10.33
N HIS A 193 -10.94 -19.11 -9.01
CA HIS A 193 -12.08 -18.77 -8.18
C HIS A 193 -11.69 -17.61 -7.25
N LEU A 194 -12.11 -16.42 -7.65
CA LEU A 194 -11.72 -15.16 -7.03
C LEU A 194 -12.97 -14.35 -6.64
N PRO A 195 -12.94 -13.61 -5.52
CA PRO A 195 -13.99 -12.65 -5.16
C PRO A 195 -14.17 -11.56 -6.23
N THR A 196 -15.37 -10.98 -6.31
CA THR A 196 -15.53 -9.73 -7.08
C THR A 196 -14.82 -8.58 -6.37
N LEU A 197 -14.01 -7.83 -7.11
CA LEU A 197 -13.32 -6.66 -6.59
C LEU A 197 -14.22 -5.41 -6.57
N PRO A 198 -14.08 -4.52 -5.57
CA PRO A 198 -14.69 -3.20 -5.63
C PRO A 198 -14.00 -2.32 -6.68
N ALA A 199 -14.63 -1.19 -7.01
CA ALA A 199 -14.04 -0.21 -7.92
C ALA A 199 -12.65 0.26 -7.42
N GLY A 200 -11.78 0.61 -8.37
CA GLY A 200 -10.39 1.01 -8.07
C GLY A 200 -9.43 -0.17 -7.91
N TRP A 201 -9.84 -1.40 -8.22
CA TRP A 201 -8.98 -2.58 -8.15
C TRP A 201 -9.17 -3.47 -9.38
N ALA A 202 -8.10 -4.15 -9.78
CA ALA A 202 -8.11 -5.21 -10.79
C ALA A 202 -7.28 -6.40 -10.31
N TYR A 203 -7.49 -7.57 -10.89
CA TYR A 203 -6.53 -8.66 -10.80
C TYR A 203 -5.48 -8.51 -11.88
N GLU A 204 -4.27 -9.01 -11.63
CA GLU A 204 -3.24 -9.18 -12.65
C GLU A 204 -2.55 -10.52 -12.48
N GLY A 205 -2.34 -11.20 -13.60
CA GLY A 205 -1.57 -12.43 -13.65
C GLY A 205 -0.10 -12.15 -13.91
N TRP A 206 0.77 -12.99 -13.35
CA TRP A 206 2.21 -12.87 -13.52
C TRP A 206 2.89 -14.22 -13.67
N ALA A 207 3.90 -14.26 -14.53
CA ALA A 207 4.94 -15.28 -14.51
C ALA A 207 6.25 -14.66 -13.99
N VAL A 208 6.84 -15.24 -12.96
CA VAL A 208 8.12 -14.78 -12.38
C VAL A 208 9.20 -15.77 -12.77
N VAL A 209 10.14 -15.33 -13.62
CA VAL A 209 11.24 -16.15 -14.13
C VAL A 209 12.57 -15.48 -13.78
N GLY A 210 13.47 -16.22 -13.12
CA GLY A 210 14.76 -15.68 -12.68
C GLY A 210 14.65 -14.48 -11.73
N GLY A 211 13.52 -14.34 -11.02
CA GLY A 211 13.23 -13.19 -10.16
C GLY A 211 12.65 -11.97 -10.88
N THR A 212 12.49 -12.02 -12.20
CA THR A 212 11.86 -10.96 -13.00
C THR A 212 10.37 -11.28 -13.17
N PRO A 213 9.46 -10.38 -12.76
CA PRO A 213 8.04 -10.54 -13.03
C PRO A 213 7.69 -10.13 -14.46
N TYR A 214 6.87 -10.93 -15.12
CA TYR A 214 6.28 -10.66 -16.42
C TYR A 214 4.77 -10.68 -16.25
N SER A 215 4.13 -9.53 -16.52
CA SER A 215 2.66 -9.43 -16.54
C SER A 215 2.11 -10.36 -17.61
N THR A 216 0.93 -10.90 -17.34
CA THR A 216 0.11 -11.65 -18.29
C THR A 216 -1.21 -10.94 -18.58
N GLY A 217 -1.32 -9.65 -18.24
CA GLY A 217 -2.55 -8.91 -18.39
C GLY A 217 -3.40 -8.77 -17.12
N ARG A 218 -4.17 -7.68 -17.10
CA ARG A 218 -5.11 -7.31 -16.04
C ARG A 218 -6.52 -7.77 -16.37
N PHE A 219 -7.28 -8.20 -15.37
CA PHE A 219 -8.65 -8.64 -15.55
C PHE A 219 -9.53 -8.33 -14.33
N LEU A 220 -10.83 -8.19 -14.57
CA LEU A 220 -11.84 -8.03 -13.51
C LEU A 220 -12.65 -9.30 -13.27
N ASP A 221 -12.69 -10.18 -14.27
CA ASP A 221 -13.44 -11.42 -14.27
C ASP A 221 -12.56 -12.53 -14.85
N ALA A 222 -12.32 -13.58 -14.08
CA ALA A 222 -11.52 -14.72 -14.50
C ALA A 222 -12.15 -15.48 -15.69
N GLY A 223 -13.45 -15.34 -15.91
CA GLY A 223 -14.17 -15.96 -17.03
C GLY A 223 -14.12 -15.18 -18.34
N MET A 224 -13.33 -14.10 -18.41
CA MET A 224 -13.25 -13.19 -19.55
C MET A 224 -11.80 -12.94 -19.95
N THR A 225 -11.57 -12.49 -21.19
CA THR A 225 -10.25 -12.02 -21.64
C THR A 225 -9.76 -10.88 -20.74
N ASP A 226 -8.47 -10.90 -20.45
CA ASP A 226 -7.75 -9.82 -19.79
C ASP A 226 -7.51 -8.61 -20.74
N SER A 227 -6.69 -7.66 -20.30
CA SER A 227 -6.45 -6.37 -20.94
C SER A 227 -5.77 -6.46 -22.31
N ASP A 228 -5.02 -7.53 -22.57
CA ASP A 228 -4.14 -7.67 -23.74
C ASP A 228 -4.24 -9.03 -24.43
N GLY A 229 -5.15 -9.90 -23.99
CA GLY A 229 -5.39 -11.21 -24.60
C GLY A 229 -4.14 -12.08 -24.53
N ALA A 230 -3.75 -12.70 -25.64
CA ALA A 230 -2.54 -13.52 -25.67
C ALA A 230 -1.22 -12.74 -25.45
N GLY A 231 -1.30 -11.42 -25.26
CA GLY A 231 -0.18 -10.55 -24.95
C GLY A 231 0.59 -10.05 -26.17
N PRO A 232 1.47 -9.04 -26.00
CA PRO A 232 2.21 -8.41 -27.09
C PRO A 232 3.26 -9.32 -27.76
N THR A 233 3.65 -10.40 -27.09
CA THR A 233 4.66 -11.37 -27.53
C THR A 233 4.05 -12.63 -28.14
N SER A 234 2.73 -12.64 -28.39
CA SER A 234 2.01 -13.81 -28.88
C SER A 234 2.38 -14.20 -30.32
N GLY A 235 2.05 -15.43 -30.68
CA GLY A 235 2.02 -15.90 -32.06
C GLY A 235 0.86 -15.30 -32.89
N PRO A 236 0.71 -15.73 -34.15
CA PRO A 236 -0.23 -15.13 -35.10
C PRO A 236 -1.71 -15.50 -34.87
N PHE A 237 -2.02 -16.46 -34.00
CA PHE A 237 -3.39 -16.90 -33.72
C PHE A 237 -3.93 -16.27 -32.42
N PRO A 238 -5.26 -16.09 -32.30
CA PRO A 238 -5.84 -15.59 -31.06
C PRO A 238 -5.69 -16.61 -29.92
N GLY A 239 -5.48 -16.09 -28.70
CA GLY A 239 -5.59 -16.88 -27.48
C GLY A 239 -7.05 -17.16 -27.08
N PRO A 240 -7.28 -18.04 -26.10
CA PRO A 240 -8.59 -18.28 -25.52
C PRO A 240 -9.13 -17.02 -24.79
N PRO A 241 -10.46 -16.91 -24.61
CA PRO A 241 -11.07 -15.72 -24.01
C PRO A 241 -11.04 -15.75 -22.47
N PHE A 242 -9.85 -15.99 -21.90
CA PHE A 242 -9.58 -16.07 -20.45
C PHE A 242 -8.26 -15.37 -20.15
N PRO A 243 -7.93 -15.09 -18.88
CA PRO A 243 -6.64 -14.52 -18.54
C PRO A 243 -5.48 -15.45 -18.89
N GLY A 244 -4.39 -14.89 -19.42
CA GLY A 244 -3.19 -15.64 -19.79
C GLY A 244 -2.43 -15.01 -20.94
N GLN A 245 -1.18 -15.43 -21.13
CA GLN A 245 -0.29 -14.84 -22.13
C GLN A 245 0.66 -15.86 -22.74
N ASP A 246 0.98 -15.65 -24.02
CA ASP A 246 2.03 -16.33 -24.75
C ASP A 246 3.27 -15.42 -24.89
N PHE A 247 4.45 -15.97 -24.63
CA PHE A 247 5.77 -15.36 -24.68
C PHE A 247 6.62 -15.97 -25.80
N ILE A 248 6.23 -15.74 -27.06
CA ILE A 248 6.82 -16.40 -28.24
C ILE A 248 8.03 -15.64 -28.79
N ASP A 249 7.94 -14.32 -28.92
CA ASP A 249 9.02 -13.49 -29.48
C ASP A 249 9.20 -12.17 -28.70
N PRO A 250 10.30 -12.00 -27.94
CA PRO A 250 11.33 -13.01 -27.67
C PRO A 250 10.76 -14.18 -26.82
N PRO A 251 11.28 -15.41 -27.00
CA PRO A 251 10.80 -16.57 -26.24
C PRO A 251 11.19 -16.46 -24.76
N LEU A 252 10.24 -16.76 -23.88
CA LEU A 252 10.47 -16.85 -22.43
C LEU A 252 10.06 -18.23 -21.91
N ASP A 253 11.05 -19.03 -21.50
CA ASP A 253 10.80 -20.32 -20.84
C ASP A 253 10.31 -20.10 -19.41
N LEU A 254 9.11 -20.61 -19.09
CA LEU A 254 8.47 -20.45 -17.79
C LEU A 254 8.79 -21.57 -16.80
N LEU A 255 9.40 -22.67 -17.23
CA LEU A 255 9.76 -23.79 -16.36
C LEU A 255 10.74 -23.35 -15.26
N GLY A 256 10.54 -23.87 -14.05
CA GLY A 256 11.28 -23.44 -12.86
C GLY A 256 10.88 -22.07 -12.30
N GLY A 257 9.92 -21.38 -12.95
CA GLY A 257 9.39 -20.08 -12.53
C GLY A 257 8.33 -20.16 -11.44
N THR A 258 7.57 -19.07 -11.29
CA THR A 258 6.44 -18.98 -10.34
C THR A 258 5.28 -18.23 -10.99
N ALA A 259 4.09 -18.83 -10.95
CA ALA A 259 2.84 -18.17 -11.32
C ALA A 259 2.29 -17.38 -10.12
N VAL A 260 1.78 -16.17 -10.34
CA VAL A 260 1.23 -15.31 -9.28
C VAL A 260 -0.04 -14.64 -9.79
N ILE A 261 -1.06 -14.52 -8.93
CA ILE A 261 -2.17 -13.59 -9.11
C ILE A 261 -2.06 -12.50 -8.05
N THR A 262 -2.10 -11.24 -8.46
CA THR A 262 -2.16 -10.07 -7.57
C THR A 262 -3.52 -9.39 -7.60
N VAL A 263 -3.78 -8.57 -6.58
CA VAL A 263 -4.83 -7.56 -6.57
C VAL A 263 -4.16 -6.19 -6.67
N GLU A 264 -4.32 -5.54 -7.82
CA GLU A 264 -3.61 -4.32 -8.21
C GLU A 264 -4.51 -3.08 -8.05
N PRO A 265 -3.99 -1.94 -7.57
CA PRO A 265 -4.72 -0.69 -7.60
C PRO A 265 -5.02 -0.27 -9.05
N GLU A 266 -6.15 0.39 -9.28
CA GLU A 266 -6.54 0.94 -10.57
C GLU A 266 -6.91 2.42 -10.38
N PRO A 267 -6.15 3.37 -10.97
CA PRO A 267 -4.99 3.19 -11.85
C PRO A 267 -3.75 2.58 -11.14
N ASP A 268 -2.98 1.81 -11.92
CA ASP A 268 -1.68 1.26 -11.50
C ASP A 268 -0.53 2.12 -12.05
N ASN A 269 0.49 2.31 -11.22
CA ASN A 269 1.70 3.06 -11.54
C ASN A 269 2.98 2.23 -11.42
N SER A 270 2.87 0.94 -11.12
CA SER A 270 3.99 0.03 -10.92
C SER A 270 4.09 -0.97 -12.08
N ALA A 271 5.32 -1.26 -12.50
CA ALA A 271 5.59 -2.41 -13.38
C ALA A 271 5.84 -3.71 -12.59
N ALA A 272 5.90 -3.62 -11.26
CA ALA A 272 6.13 -4.73 -10.36
C ALA A 272 4.82 -5.18 -9.69
N PRO A 273 4.65 -6.49 -9.40
CA PRO A 273 3.47 -7.03 -8.75
C PRO A 273 3.19 -6.37 -7.39
N PHE A 274 1.96 -5.90 -7.16
CA PHE A 274 1.58 -5.26 -5.90
C PHE A 274 1.60 -6.23 -4.71
N THR A 275 1.51 -5.66 -3.50
CA THR A 275 1.72 -6.40 -2.25
C THR A 275 0.71 -7.54 -2.07
N LEU A 276 -0.54 -7.34 -2.47
CA LEU A 276 -1.63 -8.32 -2.35
C LEU A 276 -1.47 -9.45 -3.38
N LYS A 277 -0.96 -10.62 -2.95
CA LYS A 277 -0.75 -11.80 -3.80
C LYS A 277 -1.59 -12.98 -3.29
N PRO A 278 -2.92 -13.00 -3.53
CA PRO A 278 -3.79 -14.04 -3.01
C PRO A 278 -3.41 -15.45 -3.46
N LEU A 279 -2.84 -15.64 -4.65
CA LEU A 279 -2.43 -16.94 -5.17
C LEU A 279 -0.98 -16.92 -5.68
N VAL A 280 -0.23 -17.95 -5.32
CA VAL A 280 1.13 -18.21 -5.83
C VAL A 280 1.29 -19.70 -6.12
N GLY A 281 1.93 -20.07 -7.21
CA GLY A 281 2.16 -21.47 -7.56
C GLY A 281 3.54 -21.68 -8.20
N PRO A 282 4.35 -22.65 -7.75
CA PRO A 282 5.59 -22.98 -8.44
C PRO A 282 5.28 -23.53 -9.83
N ILE A 283 6.12 -23.23 -10.81
CA ILE A 283 6.08 -23.86 -12.15
C ILE A 283 7.17 -24.94 -12.16
N PRO A 284 6.85 -26.23 -12.00
CA PRO A 284 7.86 -27.29 -11.95
C PRO A 284 8.70 -27.36 -13.22
N GLU A 285 9.99 -27.68 -13.07
CA GLU A 285 10.93 -27.90 -14.19
C GLU A 285 10.50 -29.04 -15.14
N ASP A 286 9.68 -29.97 -14.64
CA ASP A 286 9.19 -31.14 -15.34
C ASP A 286 7.66 -31.14 -15.52
N LEU A 287 7.01 -29.96 -15.48
CA LEU A 287 5.57 -29.83 -15.65
C LEU A 287 5.14 -30.37 -17.03
N PRO A 288 4.33 -31.45 -17.12
CA PRO A 288 3.97 -32.02 -18.41
C PRO A 288 2.99 -31.13 -19.17
N VAL A 289 3.08 -31.15 -20.50
CA VAL A 289 2.16 -30.43 -21.41
C VAL A 289 0.69 -30.66 -21.05
N GLY A 290 -0.09 -29.58 -21.00
CA GLY A 290 -1.54 -29.63 -20.75
C GLY A 290 -1.95 -30.07 -19.35
N THR A 291 -1.02 -30.13 -18.38
CA THR A 291 -1.32 -30.46 -16.99
C THR A 291 -1.76 -29.20 -16.24
N LEU A 292 -2.93 -29.26 -15.60
CA LEU A 292 -3.33 -28.26 -14.62
C LEU A 292 -2.48 -28.39 -13.36
N SER A 293 -1.88 -27.27 -12.96
CA SER A 293 -1.05 -27.15 -11.78
C SER A 293 -1.74 -26.24 -10.76
N PRO A 294 -1.94 -26.70 -9.52
CA PRO A 294 -2.60 -25.90 -8.50
C PRO A 294 -1.74 -24.74 -8.01
N MET A 295 -2.40 -23.68 -7.55
CA MET A 295 -1.80 -22.55 -6.85
C MET A 295 -2.15 -22.59 -5.37
N ASP A 296 -1.20 -22.22 -4.53
CA ASP A 296 -1.39 -22.08 -3.09
C ASP A 296 -2.04 -20.74 -2.74
N ASN A 297 -2.97 -20.76 -1.79
CA ASN A 297 -3.50 -19.54 -1.20
C ASN A 297 -2.42 -18.88 -0.31
N ASN A 298 -2.13 -17.61 -0.62
CA ASN A 298 -1.08 -16.83 0.01
C ASN A 298 -1.61 -15.53 0.65
N ALA A 299 -2.92 -15.33 0.67
CA ALA A 299 -3.55 -14.10 1.13
C ALA A 299 -3.18 -13.73 2.58
N ARG A 300 -3.14 -14.72 3.49
CA ARG A 300 -2.76 -14.48 4.90
C ARG A 300 -1.33 -13.95 5.04
N ALA A 301 -0.42 -14.32 4.14
CA ALA A 301 0.97 -13.90 4.21
C ALA A 301 1.18 -12.47 3.69
N THR A 302 0.33 -12.03 2.75
CA THR A 302 0.54 -10.76 2.04
C THR A 302 -0.45 -9.66 2.39
N ASN A 303 -1.62 -9.99 2.91
CA ASN A 303 -2.62 -8.97 3.24
C ASN A 303 -2.06 -8.00 4.29
N PRO A 304 -2.05 -6.69 4.00
CA PRO A 304 -1.68 -5.71 4.99
C PRO A 304 -2.71 -5.68 6.10
N THR A 305 -2.27 -5.22 7.27
CA THR A 305 -3.12 -5.04 8.45
C THR A 305 -2.75 -3.75 9.14
N GLY A 306 -3.65 -3.25 9.98
CA GLY A 306 -3.34 -2.08 10.79
C GLY A 306 -4.15 -1.96 12.07
N ILE A 307 -3.73 -1.02 12.89
CA ILE A 307 -4.44 -0.56 14.08
C ILE A 307 -4.43 0.97 14.05
N ALA A 308 -5.62 1.57 14.05
CA ALA A 308 -5.80 2.98 14.33
C ALA A 308 -6.18 3.14 15.81
N THR A 309 -5.51 4.03 16.54
CA THR A 309 -5.82 4.34 17.94
C THR A 309 -5.87 5.84 18.15
N ILE A 310 -7.01 6.31 18.64
CA ILE A 310 -7.19 7.69 19.09
C ILE A 310 -6.72 7.75 20.54
N VAL A 311 -5.74 8.60 20.80
CA VAL A 311 -5.21 8.80 22.15
C VAL A 311 -5.97 9.95 22.79
N GLY A 312 -6.38 9.75 24.05
CA GLY A 312 -7.04 10.78 24.84
C GLY A 312 -6.16 12.02 25.05
N PRO A 313 -6.78 13.13 25.49
CA PRO A 313 -6.10 14.42 25.69
C PRO A 313 -4.98 14.40 26.74
#